data_AF-A0A7M3P0C0-F1
#
_entry.id   AF-A0A7M3P0C0-F1
#
_cell.length_a   1.000
_cell.length_b   1.000
_cell.length_c   1.000
_cell.angle_alpha   90.00
_cell.angle_beta   90.00
_cell.angle_gamma   90.00
#
_symmetry.space_group_name_H-M   'P 1'
#
loop_
_entity.id
_entity.type
_entity.pdbx_description
1 polymer ?
#
loop_
_entity_poly.entity_id
_entity_poly.type
_entity_poly.pdbx_seq_one_letter_code
_entity_poly.pdbx_strand_id
1 'polypeptide(L)'
;MTRDVQMTTNLNKHGFDGPSAWDTPGTRPAFLRRTAWHLAESLVFVALWWGALYVTLLLPVAAVAPMTLVLLAIMYFTVRALGRLAKGWRMRRILAVYPWRQQSGAVRVTKGKAVFVLPDPDRPETTVSLKLAAGLFRTWSHEALKDYDEELWYAGDPRFACVVAKPGLRGLACLSQPTAYNFRTSPRRKGLSPEARRRARAIGARVAD
;
A
#
# COMPACT_ATOMS: atom_id res chain seq x y z
N MET A 1 29.58 -19.34 -3.11
CA MET A 1 30.06 -18.49 -2.01
C MET A 1 29.21 -17.21 -2.00
N THR A 2 27.97 -17.35 -1.54
CA THR A 2 26.95 -16.29 -1.57
C THR A 2 27.01 -15.56 -0.24
N ARG A 3 27.32 -14.25 -0.29
CA ARG A 3 27.39 -13.38 0.88
C ARG A 3 26.00 -13.33 1.54
N ASP A 4 25.86 -13.99 2.68
CA ASP A 4 24.85 -13.68 3.68
C ASP A 4 25.09 -12.25 4.14
N VAL A 5 24.37 -11.31 3.52
CA VAL A 5 24.24 -9.96 4.03
C VAL A 5 23.43 -10.10 5.31
N GLN A 6 24.12 -10.16 6.46
CA GLN A 6 23.54 -9.95 7.78
C GLN A 6 22.83 -8.59 7.76
N MET A 7 21.55 -8.60 7.43
CA MET A 7 20.64 -7.50 7.74
C MET A 7 20.62 -7.42 9.26
N THR A 8 21.17 -6.33 9.81
CA THR A 8 20.98 -5.95 11.21
C THR A 8 19.52 -5.54 11.39
N THR A 9 18.66 -6.56 11.40
CA THR A 9 17.21 -6.44 11.52
C THR A 9 16.93 -6.17 12.98
N ASN A 10 16.32 -5.02 13.30
CA ASN A 10 15.88 -4.76 14.66
C ASN A 10 14.88 -5.84 15.06
N LEU A 11 15.33 -6.73 15.95
CA LEU A 11 14.60 -7.84 16.57
C LEU A 11 13.53 -7.37 17.57
N ASN A 12 13.17 -6.09 17.55
CA ASN A 12 12.26 -5.53 18.52
C ASN A 12 10.82 -5.86 18.12
N LYS A 13 10.34 -7.02 18.59
CA LYS A 13 8.99 -7.54 18.29
C LYS A 13 7.87 -6.61 18.76
N HIS A 14 8.15 -5.67 19.65
CA HIS A 14 7.13 -4.90 20.38
C HIS A 14 7.30 -3.37 20.35
N GLY A 15 8.47 -2.84 20.00
CA GLY A 15 8.75 -1.39 19.97
C GLY A 15 8.68 -0.75 18.59
N PHE A 16 8.52 0.57 18.54
CA PHE A 16 8.74 1.38 17.32
C PHE A 16 10.18 1.90 17.22
N ASP A 17 11.05 1.46 18.14
CA ASP A 17 12.44 1.88 18.23
C ASP A 17 13.27 1.10 17.22
N GLY A 18 13.87 1.81 16.27
CA GLY A 18 14.68 1.24 15.20
C GLY A 18 14.78 2.17 13.98
N PRO A 19 15.65 1.83 13.02
CA PRO A 19 15.76 2.56 11.76
C PRO A 19 14.46 2.44 10.98
N SER A 20 14.06 3.52 10.33
CA SER A 20 12.85 3.53 9.51
C SER A 20 12.91 2.44 8.44
N ALA A 21 11.76 1.86 8.07
CA ALA A 21 11.69 0.85 7.02
C ALA A 21 12.24 1.39 5.68
N TRP A 22 12.18 2.70 5.47
CA TRP A 22 12.73 3.41 4.32
C TRP A 22 14.26 3.38 4.23
N ASP A 23 14.93 3.30 5.37
CA ASP A 23 16.40 3.28 5.45
C ASP A 23 16.97 1.86 5.37
N THR A 24 16.11 0.85 5.46
CA THR A 24 16.52 -0.55 5.27
C THR A 24 16.95 -0.81 3.82
N PRO A 25 18.13 -1.43 3.60
CA PRO A 25 18.60 -1.76 2.25
C PRO A 25 17.60 -2.69 1.54
N GLY A 26 17.28 -2.38 0.28
CA GLY A 26 16.30 -3.11 -0.53
C GLY A 26 14.91 -2.50 -0.58
N THR A 27 14.49 -1.69 0.42
CA THR A 27 13.15 -1.06 0.42
C THR A 27 13.00 -0.04 -0.71
N ARG A 28 13.99 0.84 -0.88
CA ARG A 28 14.00 1.90 -1.90
C ARG A 28 13.94 1.35 -3.34
N PRO A 29 14.80 0.40 -3.77
CA PRO A 29 14.73 -0.12 -5.13
C PRO A 29 13.43 -0.89 -5.39
N ALA A 30 12.90 -1.65 -4.41
CA ALA A 30 11.61 -2.32 -4.53
C ALA A 30 10.45 -1.32 -4.70
N PHE A 31 10.46 -0.24 -3.92
CA PHE A 31 9.49 0.86 -4.05
C PHE A 31 9.60 1.57 -5.39
N LEU A 32 10.83 1.91 -5.82
CA LEU A 32 11.08 2.63 -7.07
C LEU A 32 10.67 1.79 -8.28
N ARG A 33 11.00 0.50 -8.33
CA ARG A 33 10.59 -0.38 -9.44
C ARG A 33 9.07 -0.42 -9.61
N ARG A 34 8.34 -0.55 -8.49
CA ARG A 34 6.87 -0.51 -8.50
C ARG A 34 6.34 0.86 -8.94
N THR A 35 6.94 1.94 -8.44
CA THR A 35 6.50 3.31 -8.71
C THR A 35 6.77 3.69 -10.16
N ALA A 36 7.93 3.33 -10.68
CA ALA A 36 8.32 3.52 -12.08
C ALA A 36 7.37 2.80 -13.02
N TRP A 37 6.98 1.54 -12.71
CA TRP A 37 5.98 0.81 -13.50
C TRP A 37 4.65 1.57 -13.58
N HIS A 38 4.12 2.01 -12.43
CA HIS A 38 2.87 2.76 -12.40
C HIS A 38 2.98 4.16 -13.03
N LEU A 39 4.15 4.78 -12.96
CA LEU A 39 4.42 6.06 -13.62
C LEU A 39 4.43 5.89 -15.14
N ALA A 40 5.15 4.89 -15.65
CA ALA A 40 5.17 4.55 -17.07
C ALA A 40 3.76 4.25 -17.58
N GLU A 41 3.00 3.41 -16.87
CA GLU A 41 1.61 3.12 -17.20
C GLU A 41 0.73 4.38 -17.22
N SER A 42 0.93 5.30 -16.27
CA SER A 42 0.20 6.58 -16.24
C SER A 42 0.57 7.46 -17.43
N LEU A 43 1.85 7.56 -17.78
CA LEU A 43 2.33 8.34 -18.93
C LEU A 43 1.77 7.79 -20.25
N VAL A 44 1.72 6.47 -20.41
CA VAL A 44 1.12 5.81 -21.58
C VAL A 44 -0.35 6.18 -21.72
N PHE A 45 -1.14 6.12 -20.65
CA PHE A 45 -2.55 6.49 -20.72
C PHE A 45 -2.78 7.99 -20.98
N VAL A 46 -1.94 8.87 -20.43
CA VAL A 46 -1.99 10.31 -20.73
C VAL A 46 -1.67 10.57 -22.20
N ALA A 47 -0.61 9.96 -22.73
CA ALA A 47 -0.24 10.10 -24.13
C ALA A 47 -1.34 9.55 -25.06
N LEU A 48 -1.92 8.39 -24.71
CA LEU A 48 -3.02 7.79 -25.44
C LEU A 48 -4.26 8.70 -25.43
N TRP A 49 -4.54 9.37 -24.32
CA TRP A 49 -5.66 10.31 -24.22
C TRP A 49 -5.48 11.49 -25.17
N TRP A 50 -4.30 12.12 -25.17
CA TRP A 50 -3.98 13.21 -26.08
C TRP A 50 -3.98 12.77 -27.55
N GLY A 51 -3.45 11.58 -27.85
CA GLY A 51 -3.49 11.00 -29.20
C GLY A 51 -4.92 10.74 -29.67
N ALA A 52 -5.77 10.16 -28.83
CA ALA A 52 -7.18 9.92 -29.13
C ALA A 52 -7.93 11.24 -29.34
N LEU A 53 -7.65 12.27 -28.54
CA LEU A 53 -8.26 13.59 -28.70
C LEU A 53 -7.88 14.19 -30.05
N TYR A 54 -6.59 14.17 -30.40
CA TYR A 54 -6.10 14.66 -31.69
C TYR A 54 -6.78 13.94 -32.87
N VAL A 55 -6.84 12.60 -32.83
CA VAL A 55 -7.55 11.81 -33.86
C VAL A 55 -9.03 12.18 -33.94
N THR A 56 -9.69 12.41 -32.80
CA THR A 56 -11.11 12.81 -32.77
C THR A 56 -11.35 14.12 -33.51
N LEU A 57 -10.42 15.07 -33.43
CA LEU A 57 -10.51 16.36 -34.13
C LEU A 57 -10.33 16.25 -35.65
N LEU A 58 -9.69 15.18 -36.13
CA LEU A 58 -9.48 14.91 -37.56
C LEU A 58 -10.61 14.09 -38.19
N LEU A 59 -11.42 13.44 -37.36
CA LEU A 59 -12.48 12.55 -37.82
C LEU A 59 -13.76 13.31 -38.18
N PRO A 60 -14.60 12.75 -39.07
CA PRO A 60 -15.90 13.32 -39.38
C PRO A 60 -16.82 13.34 -38.15
N VAL A 61 -17.76 14.28 -38.12
CA VAL A 61 -18.66 14.54 -36.98
C VAL A 61 -19.37 13.27 -36.48
N ALA A 62 -19.72 12.35 -37.37
CA ALA A 62 -20.36 11.07 -37.02
C ALA A 62 -19.50 10.20 -36.07
N ALA A 63 -18.17 10.31 -36.14
CA ALA A 63 -17.25 9.56 -35.29
C ALA A 63 -17.00 10.23 -33.92
N VAL A 64 -17.48 11.46 -33.70
CA VAL A 64 -17.29 12.18 -32.43
C VAL A 64 -17.96 11.45 -31.27
N ALA A 65 -19.18 10.95 -31.46
CA ALA A 65 -19.91 10.21 -30.42
C ALA A 65 -19.17 8.96 -29.93
N PRO A 66 -18.76 8.00 -30.79
CA PRO A 66 -18.00 6.83 -30.33
C PRO A 66 -16.62 7.21 -29.77
N MET A 67 -15.94 8.22 -30.34
CA MET A 67 -14.65 8.67 -29.82
C MET A 67 -14.74 9.34 -28.45
N THR A 68 -15.86 10.01 -28.16
CA THR A 68 -16.14 10.55 -26.82
C THR A 68 -16.17 9.43 -25.78
N LEU A 69 -16.78 8.29 -26.09
CA LEU A 69 -16.78 7.11 -25.19
C LEU A 69 -15.36 6.55 -24.98
N VAL A 70 -14.55 6.51 -26.05
CA VAL A 70 -13.14 6.08 -25.97
C VAL A 70 -12.34 7.03 -25.07
N LEU A 71 -12.50 8.34 -25.24
CA LEU A 71 -11.84 9.35 -24.41
C LEU A 71 -12.24 9.25 -22.94
N LEU A 72 -13.52 9.02 -22.64
CA LEU A 72 -14.01 8.79 -21.28
C LEU A 72 -13.41 7.52 -20.66
N ALA A 73 -13.31 6.44 -21.44
CA ALA A 73 -12.68 5.21 -20.97
C ALA A 73 -11.19 5.42 -20.65
N ILE A 74 -10.44 6.05 -21.55
CA ILE A 74 -9.01 6.35 -21.33
C ILE A 74 -8.84 7.30 -20.14
N MET A 75 -9.70 8.31 -19.98
CA MET A 75 -9.70 9.21 -18.83
C MET A 75 -9.90 8.43 -17.53
N TYR A 76 -10.87 7.51 -17.48
CA TYR A 76 -11.09 6.65 -16.33
C TYR A 76 -9.85 5.82 -15.97
N PHE A 77 -9.19 5.20 -16.96
CA PHE A 77 -7.95 4.44 -16.73
C PHE A 77 -6.80 5.33 -16.26
N THR A 78 -6.69 6.55 -16.81
CA THR A 78 -5.70 7.56 -16.41
C THR A 78 -5.88 7.96 -14.95
N VAL A 79 -7.10 8.34 -14.54
CA VAL A 79 -7.42 8.68 -13.15
C VAL A 79 -7.12 7.50 -12.22
N ARG A 80 -7.45 6.27 -12.63
CA ARG A 80 -7.14 5.07 -11.86
C ARG A 80 -5.63 4.80 -11.76
N ALA A 81 -4.85 5.09 -12.78
CA ALA A 81 -3.38 4.99 -12.76
C ALA A 81 -2.76 6.03 -11.82
N LEU A 82 -3.19 7.30 -11.91
CA LEU A 82 -2.78 8.35 -10.97
C LEU A 82 -3.15 8.01 -9.52
N GLY A 83 -4.33 7.46 -9.29
CA GLY A 83 -4.75 6.98 -7.97
C GLY A 83 -3.82 5.90 -7.39
N ARG A 84 -3.17 5.09 -8.23
CA ARG A 84 -2.14 4.12 -7.79
C ARG A 84 -0.86 4.82 -7.35
N LEU A 85 -0.45 5.90 -8.01
CA LEU A 85 0.70 6.72 -7.58
C LEU A 85 0.45 7.39 -6.23
N ALA A 86 -0.75 7.94 -6.01
CA ALA A 86 -1.13 8.52 -4.72
C ALA A 86 -1.08 7.47 -3.57
N LYS A 87 -1.48 6.22 -3.84
CA LYS A 87 -1.30 5.10 -2.89
C LYS A 87 0.18 4.80 -2.63
N GLY A 88 1.02 4.88 -3.66
CA GLY A 88 2.48 4.76 -3.52
C GLY A 88 3.05 5.82 -2.58
N TRP A 89 2.59 7.07 -2.69
CA TRP A 89 3.04 8.14 -1.79
C TRP A 89 2.62 7.90 -0.33
N ARG A 90 1.42 7.37 -0.09
CA ARG A 90 1.00 6.92 1.26
C ARG A 90 1.92 5.82 1.80
N MET A 91 2.23 4.83 0.96
CA MET A 91 3.14 3.74 1.31
C MET A 91 4.53 4.27 1.69
N ARG A 92 5.07 5.23 0.93
CA ARG A 92 6.34 5.91 1.26
C ARG A 92 6.29 6.58 2.63
N ARG A 93 5.22 7.32 2.93
CA ARG A 93 5.09 7.98 4.24
C ARG A 93 5.06 6.99 5.40
N ILE A 94 4.37 5.86 5.24
CA ILE A 94 4.35 4.80 6.26
C ILE A 94 5.76 4.22 6.46
N LEU A 95 6.46 3.89 5.37
CA LEU A 95 7.82 3.34 5.43
C LEU A 95 8.83 4.32 6.03
N ALA A 96 8.62 5.63 5.88
CA ALA A 96 9.50 6.64 6.46
C ALA A 96 9.31 6.82 7.98
N VAL A 97 8.13 6.47 8.52
CA VAL A 97 7.79 6.69 9.93
C VAL A 97 7.99 5.43 10.77
N TYR A 98 7.75 4.25 10.19
CA TYR A 98 7.71 2.99 10.94
C TYR A 98 8.86 2.06 10.52
N PRO A 99 9.48 1.33 11.47
CA PRO A 99 10.46 0.29 11.16
C PRO A 99 9.80 -0.96 10.57
N TRP A 100 10.58 -1.79 9.89
CA TRP A 100 10.16 -3.14 9.51
C TRP A 100 10.11 -4.05 10.74
N ARG A 101 9.03 -4.83 10.84
CA ARG A 101 8.80 -5.84 11.87
C ARG A 101 8.39 -7.15 11.22
N GLN A 102 8.72 -8.26 11.87
CA GLN A 102 8.37 -9.60 11.39
C GLN A 102 7.28 -10.19 12.28
N GLN A 103 6.30 -10.85 11.66
CA GLN A 103 5.24 -11.56 12.36
C GLN A 103 4.98 -12.90 11.65
N SER A 104 5.10 -13.98 12.41
CA SER A 104 4.65 -15.32 12.01
C SER A 104 3.14 -15.48 12.28
N GLY A 105 2.45 -16.27 11.45
CA GLY A 105 1.02 -16.54 11.59
C GLY A 105 0.10 -15.34 11.36
N ALA A 106 0.60 -14.26 10.76
CA ALA A 106 -0.14 -13.01 10.57
C ALA A 106 -1.23 -13.11 9.51
N VAL A 107 -1.26 -14.18 8.71
CA VAL A 107 -2.12 -14.29 7.53
C VAL A 107 -3.27 -15.23 7.84
N ARG A 108 -4.50 -14.71 7.78
CA ARG A 108 -5.71 -15.54 7.76
C ARG A 108 -6.43 -15.37 6.44
N VAL A 109 -6.74 -16.48 5.79
CA VAL A 109 -7.61 -16.46 4.60
C VAL A 109 -9.04 -16.65 5.08
N THR A 110 -9.89 -15.65 4.84
CA THR A 110 -11.32 -15.74 5.16
C THR A 110 -12.13 -15.47 3.90
N LYS A 111 -12.92 -16.46 3.45
CA LYS A 111 -13.81 -16.36 2.27
C LYS A 111 -13.09 -15.81 1.01
N GLY A 112 -11.89 -16.33 0.70
CA GLY A 112 -11.11 -15.92 -0.48
C GLY A 112 -10.47 -14.52 -0.40
N LYS A 113 -10.48 -13.88 0.78
CA LYS A 113 -9.81 -12.60 1.06
C LYS A 113 -8.70 -12.81 2.09
N ALA A 114 -7.54 -12.21 1.82
CA ALA A 114 -6.42 -12.16 2.76
C ALA A 114 -6.72 -11.14 3.86
N VAL A 115 -6.78 -11.62 5.10
CA VAL A 115 -6.94 -10.82 6.31
C VAL A 115 -5.63 -10.93 7.09
N PHE A 116 -4.99 -9.79 7.31
CA PHE A 116 -3.75 -9.72 8.08
C PHE A 116 -4.08 -9.40 9.52
N VAL A 117 -3.76 -10.32 10.43
CA VAL A 117 -3.98 -10.23 11.86
C VAL A 117 -2.65 -9.83 12.50
N LEU A 118 -2.54 -8.56 12.88
CA LEU A 118 -1.32 -8.00 13.45
C LEU A 118 -1.58 -7.59 14.92
N PRO A 119 -0.59 -7.73 15.81
CA PRO A 119 -0.75 -7.33 17.21
C PRO A 119 -0.94 -5.81 17.35
N ASP A 120 -1.78 -5.39 18.29
CA ASP A 120 -1.88 -3.97 18.66
C ASP A 120 -0.57 -3.56 19.39
N PRO A 121 0.12 -2.51 18.93
CA PRO A 121 1.38 -2.07 19.52
C PRO A 121 1.26 -1.67 21.00
N ASP A 122 0.09 -1.21 21.46
CA ASP A 122 -0.11 -0.81 22.87
C ASP A 122 -0.66 -1.94 23.74
N ARG A 123 -1.17 -3.02 23.11
CA ARG A 123 -1.82 -4.17 23.76
C ARG A 123 -1.52 -5.44 22.96
N PRO A 124 -0.33 -6.04 23.10
CA PRO A 124 0.12 -7.15 22.27
C PRO A 124 -0.80 -8.39 22.35
N GLU A 125 -1.58 -8.53 23.42
CA GLU A 125 -2.63 -9.54 23.59
C GLU A 125 -3.85 -9.35 22.67
N THR A 126 -4.06 -8.15 22.13
CA THR A 126 -5.14 -7.86 21.19
C THR A 126 -4.62 -7.82 19.75
N THR A 127 -5.34 -8.47 18.85
CA THR A 127 -5.01 -8.47 17.42
C THR A 127 -5.97 -7.61 16.61
N VAL A 128 -5.42 -6.91 15.63
CA VAL A 128 -6.15 -6.03 14.73
C VAL A 128 -6.15 -6.63 13.33
N SER A 129 -7.34 -6.84 12.78
CA SER A 129 -7.50 -7.38 11.44
C SER A 129 -7.51 -6.28 10.37
N LEU A 130 -6.55 -6.34 9.45
CA LEU A 130 -6.46 -5.51 8.28
C LEU A 130 -6.86 -6.29 7.04
N LYS A 131 -7.86 -5.79 6.32
CA LYS A 131 -8.31 -6.40 5.06
C LYS A 131 -7.51 -5.80 3.92
N LEU A 132 -6.93 -6.65 3.07
CA LEU A 132 -6.42 -6.20 1.79
C LEU A 132 -7.61 -5.90 0.87
N ALA A 133 -7.75 -4.64 0.46
CA ALA A 133 -8.73 -4.27 -0.54
C ALA A 133 -8.38 -4.99 -1.86
N ALA A 134 -9.15 -6.02 -2.20
CA ALA A 134 -8.93 -6.83 -3.39
C ALA A 134 -9.03 -5.95 -4.64
N GLY A 135 -7.89 -5.70 -5.28
CA GLY A 135 -7.81 -5.15 -6.64
C GLY A 135 -7.79 -6.28 -7.67
N LEU A 136 -8.12 -5.94 -8.91
CA LEU A 136 -8.28 -6.88 -10.04
C LEU A 136 -6.99 -7.65 -10.41
N PHE A 137 -5.81 -7.20 -9.98
CA PHE A 137 -4.51 -7.80 -10.31
C PHE A 137 -3.77 -8.17 -9.01
N ARG A 138 -3.92 -9.42 -8.58
CA ARG A 138 -3.47 -9.91 -7.26
C ARG A 138 -2.02 -10.39 -7.31
N THR A 139 -1.09 -9.60 -6.75
CA THR A 139 0.23 -10.10 -6.29
C THR A 139 0.14 -10.89 -4.97
N TRP A 140 -1.04 -10.86 -4.33
CA TRP A 140 -1.37 -11.51 -3.07
C TRP A 140 -2.59 -12.43 -3.27
N SER A 141 -2.45 -13.43 -4.14
CA SER A 141 -3.44 -14.51 -4.31
C SER A 141 -3.31 -15.55 -3.20
N HIS A 142 -4.30 -16.42 -3.04
CA HIS A 142 -4.35 -17.46 -2.01
C HIS A 142 -3.10 -18.36 -2.04
N GLU A 143 -2.65 -18.71 -3.24
CA GLU A 143 -1.45 -19.50 -3.50
C GLU A 143 -0.20 -18.74 -3.05
N ALA A 144 -0.14 -17.44 -3.38
CA ALA A 144 0.92 -16.53 -2.97
C ALA A 144 0.91 -16.15 -1.48
N LEU A 145 -0.03 -16.68 -0.68
CA LEU A 145 -0.14 -16.49 0.78
C LEU A 145 0.14 -17.80 1.54
N LYS A 146 -0.07 -18.96 0.91
CA LYS A 146 0.15 -20.28 1.51
C LYS A 146 1.61 -20.54 1.88
N ASP A 147 2.55 -19.96 1.12
CA ASP A 147 4.00 -20.12 1.33
C ASP A 147 4.61 -19.14 2.35
N TYR A 148 3.81 -18.24 2.94
CA TYR A 148 4.34 -17.11 3.75
C TYR A 148 3.76 -17.04 5.17
N ASP A 149 3.19 -18.14 5.67
CA ASP A 149 2.66 -18.19 7.04
C ASP A 149 3.77 -18.08 8.11
N GLU A 150 5.02 -18.41 7.73
CA GLU A 150 6.14 -18.45 8.67
C GLU A 150 6.77 -17.07 8.95
N GLU A 151 6.81 -16.14 7.98
CA GLU A 151 7.50 -14.86 8.18
C GLU A 151 6.99 -13.70 7.28
N LEU A 152 5.97 -12.96 7.75
CA LEU A 152 5.51 -11.75 7.05
C LEU A 152 6.22 -10.49 7.58
N TRP A 153 6.71 -9.67 6.67
CA TRP A 153 7.31 -8.37 7.00
C TRP A 153 6.24 -7.28 6.95
N TYR A 154 6.15 -6.45 7.99
CA TYR A 154 5.20 -5.34 8.06
C TYR A 154 5.80 -4.09 8.68
N ALA A 155 5.39 -2.91 8.19
CA ALA A 155 5.79 -1.60 8.70
C ALA A 155 4.55 -0.71 8.82
N GLY A 156 4.30 -0.12 9.98
CA GLY A 156 3.12 0.71 10.23
C GLY A 156 2.44 0.41 11.56
N ASP A 157 1.31 1.06 11.79
CA ASP A 157 0.43 0.80 12.92
C ASP A 157 -0.87 0.12 12.42
N PRO A 158 -1.13 -1.15 12.82
CA PRO A 158 -2.30 -1.91 12.37
C PRO A 158 -3.65 -1.24 12.65
N ARG A 159 -3.69 -0.34 13.64
CA ARG A 159 -4.89 0.44 13.99
C ARG A 159 -5.24 1.48 12.94
N PHE A 160 -4.31 1.84 12.08
CA PHE A 160 -4.49 2.85 11.04
C PHE A 160 -4.13 2.30 9.66
N ALA A 161 -2.85 2.05 9.41
CA ALA A 161 -2.34 1.59 8.15
C ALA A 161 -0.97 0.92 8.30
N CYS A 162 -0.75 -0.12 7.50
CA CYS A 162 0.48 -0.87 7.43
C CYS A 162 0.87 -1.13 5.98
N VAL A 163 2.17 -1.21 5.75
CA VAL A 163 2.75 -1.76 4.54
C VAL A 163 3.22 -3.16 4.86
N VAL A 164 2.82 -4.14 4.05
CA VAL A 164 3.29 -5.52 4.16
C VAL A 164 4.18 -5.85 2.97
N ALA A 165 5.16 -6.70 3.20
CA ALA A 165 6.06 -7.23 2.19
C ALA A 165 6.26 -8.73 2.41
N LYS A 166 6.52 -9.42 1.31
CA LYS A 166 7.07 -10.78 1.35
C LYS A 166 8.53 -10.73 1.84
N PRO A 167 9.06 -11.83 2.40
CA PRO A 167 10.48 -11.98 2.71
C PRO A 167 11.37 -11.46 1.57
N GLY A 168 12.43 -10.74 1.93
CA GLY A 168 13.30 -10.06 0.96
C GLY A 168 12.68 -8.81 0.32
N LEU A 169 11.72 -8.17 0.99
CA LEU A 169 11.12 -6.87 0.62
C LEU A 169 10.44 -6.88 -0.77
N ARG A 170 9.80 -7.99 -1.13
CA ARG A 170 9.09 -8.16 -2.40
C ARG A 170 7.59 -7.94 -2.24
N GLY A 171 6.92 -7.54 -3.32
CA GLY A 171 5.45 -7.53 -3.35
C GLY A 171 4.77 -6.52 -2.42
N LEU A 172 5.42 -5.39 -2.09
CA LEU A 172 4.90 -4.35 -1.18
C LEU A 172 3.40 -4.07 -1.36
N ALA A 173 2.61 -4.13 -0.30
CA ALA A 173 1.20 -3.77 -0.35
C ALA A 173 0.81 -2.89 0.84
N CYS A 174 -0.01 -1.87 0.57
CA CYS A 174 -0.56 -1.02 1.61
C CYS A 174 -1.91 -1.57 2.07
N LEU A 175 -2.00 -1.85 3.36
CA LEU A 175 -3.20 -2.19 4.10
C LEU A 175 -3.62 -0.97 4.92
N SER A 176 -4.91 -0.67 4.96
CA SER A 176 -5.41 0.47 5.75
C SER A 176 -6.79 0.17 6.30
N GLN A 177 -7.04 0.59 7.54
CA GLN A 177 -8.40 0.64 8.06
C GLN A 177 -9.21 1.71 7.32
N PRO A 178 -10.52 1.51 7.13
CA PRO A 178 -11.39 2.52 6.53
C PRO A 178 -11.35 3.86 7.27
N THR A 179 -11.21 3.84 8.60
CA THR A 179 -11.12 5.02 9.47
C THR A 179 -9.87 5.87 9.24
N ALA A 180 -8.79 5.30 8.69
CA ALA A 180 -7.52 6.01 8.55
C ALA A 180 -7.54 7.07 7.44
N TYR A 181 -8.21 6.79 6.31
CA TYR A 181 -8.15 7.67 5.13
C TYR A 181 -9.51 7.98 4.48
N ASN A 182 -10.58 7.27 4.83
CA ASN A 182 -11.90 7.56 4.27
C ASN A 182 -12.48 8.76 5.01
N PHE A 183 -12.93 9.79 4.27
CA PHE A 183 -13.57 10.97 4.85
C PHE A 183 -14.98 10.68 5.37
N ARG A 184 -15.63 9.62 4.87
CA ARG A 184 -16.99 9.21 5.23
C ARG A 184 -17.07 8.49 6.58
N THR A 185 -15.94 8.09 7.17
CA THR A 185 -15.88 7.40 8.45
C THR A 185 -15.42 8.36 9.55
N SER A 186 -15.83 8.10 10.79
CA SER A 186 -15.33 8.87 11.94
C SER A 186 -13.86 8.50 12.23
N PRO A 187 -12.99 9.50 12.48
CA PRO A 187 -11.62 9.25 12.92
C PRO A 187 -11.59 8.48 14.24
N ARG A 188 -10.56 7.67 14.44
CA ARG A 188 -10.36 6.95 15.71
C ARG A 188 -10.07 7.96 16.82
N ARG A 189 -10.82 7.89 17.94
CA ARG A 189 -10.71 8.80 19.09
C ARG A 189 -10.10 8.16 20.34
N LYS A 190 -10.48 6.91 20.65
CA LYS A 190 -10.18 6.24 21.93
C LYS A 190 -8.92 5.35 21.84
N GLY A 191 -8.23 5.22 22.97
CA GLY A 191 -7.15 4.23 23.17
C GLY A 191 -5.87 4.52 22.39
N LEU A 192 -5.48 5.80 22.28
CA LEU A 192 -4.29 6.24 21.56
C LEU A 192 -3.43 7.10 22.46
N SER A 193 -2.17 6.72 22.63
CA SER A 193 -1.16 7.58 23.26
C SER A 193 -0.90 8.82 22.39
N PRO A 194 -0.46 9.95 22.98
CA PRO A 194 -0.14 11.17 22.21
C PRO A 194 0.91 10.92 21.12
N GLU A 195 1.86 10.03 21.38
CA GLU A 195 2.89 9.63 20.43
C GLU A 195 2.33 8.82 19.25
N ALA A 196 1.41 7.88 19.52
CA ALA A 196 0.69 7.16 18.47
C ALA A 196 -0.11 8.12 17.58
N ARG A 197 -0.73 9.16 18.15
CA ARG A 197 -1.42 10.21 17.36
C ARG A 197 -0.44 10.98 16.47
N ARG A 198 0.74 11.38 16.99
CA ARG A 198 1.76 12.07 16.21
C ARG A 198 2.24 11.23 15.02
N ARG A 199 2.58 9.96 15.25
CA ARG A 199 2.99 9.03 14.17
C ARG A 199 1.88 8.82 13.14
N ALA A 200 0.64 8.64 13.59
CA ALA A 200 -0.51 8.50 12.70
C ALA A 200 -0.75 9.75 11.84
N ARG A 201 -0.56 10.96 12.38
CA ARG A 201 -0.60 12.22 11.60
C ARG A 201 0.55 12.31 10.59
N ALA A 202 1.75 11.86 10.95
CA ALA A 202 2.91 11.86 10.04
C ALA A 202 2.66 11.01 8.78
N ILE A 203 1.92 9.90 8.90
CA ILE A 203 1.49 9.08 7.76
C ILE A 203 0.22 9.59 7.05
N GLY A 204 -0.32 10.73 7.50
CA GLY A 204 -1.55 11.35 7.00
C GLY A 204 -2.84 10.61 7.36
N ALA A 205 -2.82 9.78 8.40
CA ALA A 205 -4.03 9.15 8.91
C ALA A 205 -4.89 10.16 9.67
N ARG A 206 -6.21 10.00 9.57
CA ARG A 206 -7.19 10.82 10.29
C ARG A 206 -7.27 10.35 11.74
N VAL A 207 -6.94 11.24 12.66
CA VAL A 207 -7.01 11.00 14.11
C VAL A 207 -7.68 12.20 14.75
N ALA A 208 -8.63 11.96 15.66
CA ALA A 208 -9.21 13.04 16.45
C ALA A 208 -8.21 13.50 17.53
N ASP A 209 -8.36 14.75 17.97
CA ASP A 209 -7.64 15.26 19.14
C ASP A 209 -8.08 14.56 20.44
#